data_AF-A0A6J0T185-F1
#
_entry.id   AF-A0A6J0T185-F1
#
_cell.length_a   1.000
_cell.length_b   1.000
_cell.length_c   1.000
_cell.angle_alpha   90.00
_cell.angle_beta   90.00
_cell.angle_gamma   90.00
#
_symmetry.space_group_name_H-M   'P 1'
#
loop_
_entity.id
_entity.type
_entity.pdbx_description
1 polymer ?
#
loop_
_entity_poly.entity_id
_entity_poly.type
_entity_poly.pdbx_seq_one_letter_code
_entity_poly.pdbx_strand_id
1 'polypeptide(L)'
;MLLSRPGGSPRLLLLGACLLWAQSCLSQQVLSGQKICYGDSTHPCYMIAYFQDLSRRVGFQEARQGCEMEGGGLLSLESEGEQKLIESMLQNLTKSGPGISDGDFWIGLWRSGEGQTTSSACPDLYKWTDGSSSLYRNWYTDEPSCGSEACVVMYHQPSANPGLGGPYLYQWNDDRCNMKHNFICKYGPEDILEKELGDRADAHHDVQATVPTKKPHDTSKPEDRFPVVVTETGGLIPNLIYVVIPTIPLLLLILVAFGTCCFQMLHKREARRNCFNDSSPLSSECLAEHLDSNL
;
A
#
# COMPACT_ATOMS: atom_id res chain seq x y z
N MET A 1 6.89 -44.90 44.14
CA MET A 1 7.62 -43.73 43.60
C MET A 1 7.86 -43.99 42.12
N LEU A 2 7.04 -43.41 41.25
CA LEU A 2 7.22 -43.36 39.80
C LEU A 2 6.30 -42.24 39.30
N LEU A 3 6.92 -41.07 39.06
CA LEU A 3 6.32 -39.91 38.43
C LEU A 3 6.20 -40.19 36.92
N SER A 4 4.96 -40.23 36.42
CA SER A 4 4.68 -40.23 34.98
C SER A 4 4.05 -38.91 34.57
N ARG A 5 4.69 -38.32 33.56
CA ARG A 5 4.50 -37.02 32.89
C ARG A 5 3.04 -36.66 32.55
N PRO A 6 2.66 -35.36 32.55
CA PRO A 6 1.50 -34.92 31.80
C PRO A 6 1.85 -34.83 30.32
N GLY A 7 1.24 -35.69 29.51
CA GLY A 7 1.20 -35.55 28.05
C GLY A 7 0.28 -34.41 27.66
N GLY A 8 0.80 -33.18 27.64
CA GLY A 8 0.16 -32.05 26.99
C GLY A 8 0.33 -32.17 25.48
N SER A 9 -0.78 -32.35 24.75
CA SER A 9 -0.80 -32.42 23.29
C SER A 9 -0.22 -31.13 22.66
N PRO A 10 0.81 -31.19 21.81
CA PRO A 10 1.47 -29.99 21.24
C PRO A 10 0.65 -29.31 20.12
N ARG A 11 -0.57 -29.78 19.84
CA ARG A 11 -1.38 -29.31 18.70
C ARG A 11 -2.24 -28.08 19.00
N LEU A 12 -2.47 -27.73 20.26
CA LEU A 12 -3.32 -26.58 20.61
C LEU A 12 -2.55 -25.25 20.68
N LEU A 13 -1.25 -25.28 20.98
CA LEU A 13 -0.39 -24.09 20.99
C LEU A 13 -0.03 -23.59 19.58
N LEU A 14 0.00 -24.47 18.58
CA LEU A 14 0.26 -24.10 17.18
C LEU A 14 -0.93 -23.39 16.52
N LEU A 15 -2.17 -23.69 16.92
CA LEU A 15 -3.36 -23.02 16.38
C LEU A 15 -3.55 -21.59 16.94
N GLY A 16 -3.15 -21.36 18.20
CA GLY A 16 -3.16 -20.01 18.79
C GLY A 16 -2.09 -19.09 18.20
N ALA A 17 -0.93 -19.62 17.81
CA ALA A 17 0.11 -18.85 17.15
C ALA A 17 -0.29 -18.41 15.72
N CYS A 18 -0.96 -19.27 14.95
CA CYS A 18 -1.40 -18.91 13.60
C CYS A 18 -2.49 -17.82 13.57
N LEU A 19 -3.36 -17.76 14.59
CA LEU A 19 -4.41 -16.73 14.68
C LEU A 19 -3.87 -15.36 15.13
N LEU A 20 -2.77 -15.33 15.89
CA LEU A 20 -2.09 -14.09 16.26
C LEU A 20 -1.16 -13.56 15.16
N TRP A 21 -0.74 -14.42 14.21
CA TRP A 21 0.04 -14.02 13.03
C TRP A 21 -0.86 -13.65 11.83
N ALA A 22 -2.14 -14.03 11.86
CA ALA A 22 -3.10 -13.62 10.84
C ALA A 22 -3.65 -12.19 11.07
N GLN A 23 -3.49 -11.63 12.28
CA GLN A 23 -3.87 -10.23 12.55
C GLN A 23 -2.81 -9.20 12.12
N SER A 24 -1.60 -9.63 11.72
CA SER A 24 -0.57 -8.75 11.16
C SER A 24 -0.59 -8.65 9.63
N CYS A 25 -1.59 -9.21 8.95
CA CYS A 25 -1.79 -9.06 7.50
C CYS A 25 -3.15 -8.44 7.15
N LEU A 26 -3.68 -7.58 8.02
CA LEU A 26 -4.56 -6.51 7.55
C LEU A 26 -3.70 -5.56 6.73
N SER A 27 -3.45 -5.92 5.46
CA SER A 27 -3.11 -4.93 4.45
C SER A 27 -4.21 -3.88 4.53
N GLN A 28 -3.89 -2.73 5.13
CA GLN A 28 -4.64 -1.52 4.93
C GLN A 28 -4.85 -1.43 3.43
N GLN A 29 -6.09 -1.53 2.97
CA GLN A 29 -6.42 -1.22 1.59
C GLN A 29 -6.15 0.27 1.42
N VAL A 30 -4.88 0.60 1.18
CA VAL A 30 -4.47 1.74 0.36
C VAL A 30 -5.44 1.70 -0.82
N LEU A 31 -6.11 2.81 -1.11
CA LEU A 31 -6.50 3.07 -2.49
C LEU A 31 -5.16 3.19 -3.22
N SER A 32 -4.51 2.05 -3.47
CA SER A 32 -3.21 1.98 -4.09
C SER A 32 -3.46 2.55 -5.47
N GLY A 33 -2.84 3.70 -5.74
CA GLY A 33 -2.90 4.29 -7.07
C GLY A 33 -2.57 3.20 -8.08
N GLN A 34 -3.32 3.14 -9.18
CA GLN A 34 -2.94 2.27 -10.26
C GLN A 34 -1.51 2.66 -10.70
N LYS A 35 -0.60 1.70 -10.80
CA LYS A 35 0.72 1.94 -11.40
C LYS A 35 0.51 2.22 -12.89
N ILE A 36 0.95 3.38 -13.37
CA ILE A 36 0.82 3.82 -14.75
C ILE A 36 2.21 3.87 -15.38
N CYS A 37 2.43 3.09 -16.43
CA CYS A 37 3.68 3.05 -17.21
C CYS A 37 3.47 3.78 -18.53
N TYR A 38 4.36 4.69 -18.89
CA TYR A 38 4.28 5.45 -20.15
C TYR A 38 5.36 4.97 -21.10
N GLY A 39 4.99 4.27 -22.18
CA GLY A 39 5.95 3.77 -23.16
C GLY A 39 6.14 2.26 -23.07
N ASP A 40 7.20 1.77 -23.72
CA ASP A 40 7.65 0.38 -23.60
C ASP A 40 8.42 0.15 -22.28
N SER A 41 9.01 -1.03 -22.12
CA SER A 41 9.80 -1.41 -20.94
C SER A 41 11.03 -0.54 -20.69
N THR A 42 11.30 0.50 -21.50
CA THR A 42 12.45 1.40 -21.33
C THR A 42 12.11 2.69 -20.58
N HIS A 43 10.83 2.91 -20.30
CA HIS A 43 10.37 4.11 -19.61
C HIS A 43 9.94 3.82 -18.17
N PRO A 44 10.08 4.80 -17.26
CA PRO A 44 9.64 4.65 -15.88
C PRO A 44 8.11 4.55 -15.77
N CYS A 45 7.69 3.86 -14.71
CA CYS A 45 6.30 3.85 -14.28
C CYS A 45 6.11 4.73 -13.05
N TYR A 46 4.88 5.15 -12.80
CA TYR A 46 4.54 6.02 -11.69
C TYR A 46 3.32 5.52 -10.95
N MET A 47 3.25 5.79 -9.65
CA MET A 47 2.08 5.52 -8.83
C MET A 47 1.81 6.73 -7.93
N ILE A 48 0.55 7.18 -7.92
CA ILE A 48 0.10 8.29 -7.07
C ILE A 48 -0.64 7.70 -5.88
N ALA A 49 -0.05 7.77 -4.69
CA ALA A 49 -0.66 7.34 -3.45
C ALA A 49 -1.43 8.51 -2.82
N TYR A 50 -2.71 8.60 -3.16
CA TYR A 50 -3.60 9.66 -2.69
C TYR A 50 -4.54 9.18 -1.60
N PHE A 51 -4.64 9.96 -0.52
CA PHE A 51 -5.50 9.70 0.62
C PHE A 51 -6.38 10.92 0.90
N GLN A 52 -7.68 10.73 0.70
CA GLN A 52 -8.70 11.72 1.07
C GLN A 52 -8.76 11.92 2.60
N ASP A 53 -8.58 10.84 3.36
CA ASP A 53 -8.49 10.90 4.82
C ASP A 53 -7.09 11.32 5.25
N LEU A 54 -6.99 12.47 5.93
CA LEU A 54 -5.74 13.02 6.46
C LEU A 54 -5.02 12.04 7.41
N SER A 55 -5.76 11.19 8.13
CA SER A 55 -5.18 10.23 9.07
C SER A 55 -4.35 9.13 8.39
N ARG A 56 -4.58 8.92 7.09
CA ARG A 56 -3.90 7.92 6.27
C ARG A 56 -2.68 8.46 5.53
N ARG A 57 -2.51 9.78 5.53
CA ARG A 57 -1.32 10.44 4.98
C ARG A 57 -0.11 10.15 5.86
N VAL A 58 1.07 10.18 5.28
CA VAL A 58 2.29 9.68 5.94
C VAL A 58 3.42 10.70 5.92
N GLY A 59 4.40 10.49 6.80
CA GLY A 59 5.63 11.30 6.80
C GLY A 59 6.52 10.94 5.62
N PHE A 60 7.54 11.76 5.38
CA PHE A 60 8.45 11.58 4.26
C PHE A 60 9.17 10.21 4.29
N GLN A 61 9.64 9.81 5.47
CA GLN A 61 10.38 8.55 5.63
C GLN A 61 9.47 7.34 5.40
N GLU A 62 8.23 7.40 5.90
CA GLU A 62 7.24 6.33 5.66
C GLU A 62 6.79 6.30 4.20
N ALA A 63 6.65 7.45 3.53
CA ALA A 63 6.37 7.52 2.09
C ALA A 63 7.50 6.89 1.26
N ARG A 64 8.75 7.21 1.60
CA ARG A 64 9.95 6.61 1.01
C ARG A 64 9.94 5.09 1.12
N GLN A 65 9.75 4.58 2.33
CA GLN A 65 9.66 3.14 2.58
C GLN A 65 8.49 2.51 1.81
N GLY A 66 7.35 3.19 1.71
CA GLY A 66 6.20 2.77 0.92
C GLY A 66 6.55 2.52 -0.55
N CYS A 67 7.30 3.43 -1.19
CA CYS A 67 7.75 3.23 -2.56
C CYS A 67 8.82 2.13 -2.68
N GLU A 68 9.76 2.06 -1.74
CA GLU A 68 10.85 1.08 -1.73
C GLU A 68 10.34 -0.36 -1.59
N MET A 69 9.29 -0.60 -0.78
CA MET A 69 8.69 -1.93 -0.61
C MET A 69 8.07 -2.47 -1.90
N GLU A 70 7.63 -1.61 -2.81
CA GLU A 70 7.06 -1.97 -4.11
C GLU A 70 8.13 -1.97 -5.24
N GLY A 71 9.41 -1.88 -4.88
CA GLY A 71 10.53 -1.88 -5.83
C GLY A 71 10.72 -0.57 -6.59
N GLY A 72 10.20 0.54 -6.06
CA GLY A 72 10.40 1.90 -6.59
C GLY A 72 11.14 2.82 -5.63
N GLY A 73 11.13 4.10 -5.94
CA GLY A 73 11.57 5.18 -5.05
C GLY A 73 10.55 6.31 -5.03
N LEU A 74 10.66 7.23 -4.07
CA LEU A 74 9.92 8.49 -4.18
C LEU A 74 10.31 9.21 -5.48
N LEU A 75 9.34 9.88 -6.08
CA LEU A 75 9.47 10.51 -7.39
C LEU A 75 10.70 11.41 -7.49
N SER A 76 11.66 11.05 -8.34
CA SER A 76 12.65 11.96 -8.89
C SER A 76 12.10 12.67 -10.12
N LEU A 77 12.49 13.92 -10.38
CA LEU A 77 12.18 14.62 -11.63
C LEU A 77 13.45 15.04 -12.36
N GLU A 78 13.60 14.55 -13.58
CA GLU A 78 14.77 14.70 -14.46
C GLU A 78 14.60 15.82 -15.48
N SER A 79 13.36 16.19 -15.81
CA SER A 79 13.08 17.21 -16.82
C SER A 79 11.74 17.88 -16.64
N GLU A 80 11.57 19.02 -17.30
CA GLU A 80 10.26 19.70 -17.42
C GLU A 80 9.21 18.82 -18.12
N GLY A 81 9.64 17.95 -19.05
CA GLY A 81 8.75 16.99 -19.70
C GLY A 81 8.18 15.97 -18.72
N GLU A 82 9.01 15.46 -17.81
CA GLU A 82 8.58 14.54 -16.75
C GLU A 82 7.66 15.24 -15.75
N GLN A 83 7.97 16.47 -15.36
CA GLN A 83 7.08 17.29 -14.51
C GLN A 83 5.69 17.43 -15.15
N LYS A 84 5.61 17.86 -16.41
CA LYS A 84 4.34 17.99 -17.15
C LYS A 84 3.57 16.68 -17.27
N LEU A 85 4.28 15.56 -17.39
CA LEU A 85 3.67 14.24 -17.37
C LEU A 85 2.96 13.98 -16.03
N ILE A 86 3.64 14.19 -14.90
CA ILE A 86 3.06 14.03 -13.56
C ILE A 86 1.87 14.97 -13.34
N GLU A 87 1.97 16.23 -13.77
CA GLU A 87 0.87 17.19 -13.74
C GLU A 87 -0.37 16.66 -14.47
N SER A 88 -0.17 16.11 -15.66
CA SER A 88 -1.27 15.54 -16.45
C SER A 88 -1.93 14.35 -15.76
N MET A 89 -1.16 13.52 -15.03
CA MET A 89 -1.70 12.40 -14.26
C MET A 89 -2.58 12.91 -13.11
N LEU A 90 -2.09 13.88 -12.34
CA LEU A 90 -2.84 14.51 -11.25
C LEU A 90 -4.14 15.16 -11.76
N GLN A 91 -4.09 15.83 -12.91
CA GLN A 91 -5.27 16.40 -13.57
C GLN A 91 -6.25 15.37 -14.12
N ASN A 92 -5.78 14.18 -14.49
CA ASN A 92 -6.67 13.13 -14.97
C ASN A 92 -7.37 12.43 -13.80
N LEU A 93 -6.66 12.22 -12.69
CA LEU A 93 -7.26 11.70 -11.46
C LEU A 93 -8.37 12.62 -10.91
N THR A 94 -8.26 13.95 -11.07
CA THR A 94 -9.32 14.89 -10.67
C THR A 94 -10.57 14.84 -11.56
N LYS A 95 -10.47 14.34 -12.80
CA LYS A 95 -11.60 14.27 -13.75
C LYS A 95 -12.44 13.00 -13.62
N SER A 96 -11.88 11.93 -13.07
CA SER A 96 -12.48 10.57 -13.11
C SER A 96 -13.40 10.22 -11.92
N GLY A 97 -13.69 11.15 -11.02
CA GLY A 97 -14.53 10.90 -9.83
C GLY A 97 -14.69 12.15 -8.95
N PRO A 98 -15.11 12.04 -7.67
CA PRO A 98 -14.95 13.16 -6.74
C PRO A 98 -13.46 13.48 -6.70
N GLY A 99 -13.06 14.58 -7.34
CA GLY A 99 -11.66 14.86 -7.65
C GLY A 99 -10.76 14.83 -6.42
N ILE A 100 -9.45 14.77 -6.65
CA ILE A 100 -8.45 14.95 -5.60
C ILE A 100 -8.76 16.27 -4.86
N SER A 101 -9.14 16.17 -3.58
CA SER A 101 -9.23 17.31 -2.68
C SER A 101 -7.82 17.75 -2.30
N ASP A 102 -7.67 18.99 -1.86
CA ASP A 102 -6.38 19.56 -1.46
C ASP A 102 -5.50 18.59 -0.65
N GLY A 103 -4.25 18.48 -1.08
CA GLY A 103 -3.27 17.63 -0.42
C GLY A 103 -2.02 17.49 -1.24
N ASP A 104 -0.93 18.02 -0.71
CA ASP A 104 0.38 17.98 -1.35
C ASP A 104 0.95 16.56 -1.38
N PHE A 105 1.96 16.38 -2.23
CA PHE A 105 2.56 15.09 -2.50
C PHE A 105 4.05 15.11 -2.19
N TRP A 106 4.51 14.24 -1.29
CA TRP A 106 5.93 13.97 -1.14
C TRP A 106 6.54 13.52 -2.46
N ILE A 107 7.67 14.14 -2.82
CA ILE A 107 8.56 13.74 -3.90
C ILE A 107 9.93 13.38 -3.30
N GLY A 108 10.82 12.77 -4.08
CA GLY A 108 12.10 12.23 -3.59
C GLY A 108 13.18 13.27 -3.31
N LEU A 109 12.87 14.57 -3.31
CA LEU A 109 13.86 15.61 -3.08
C LEU A 109 13.96 15.93 -1.58
N TRP A 110 15.18 15.95 -1.05
CA TRP A 110 15.42 16.21 0.37
C TRP A 110 16.83 16.76 0.62
N ARG A 111 17.07 17.32 1.79
CA ARG A 111 18.41 17.69 2.25
C ARG A 111 18.71 17.09 3.62
N SER A 112 19.98 16.83 3.89
CA SER A 112 20.39 16.42 5.23
C SER A 112 20.15 17.56 6.23
N GLY A 113 19.63 17.22 7.42
CA GLY A 113 19.42 18.15 8.52
C GLY A 113 20.72 18.60 9.19
N GLU A 114 21.87 18.03 8.80
CA GLU A 114 23.16 18.57 9.20
C GLU A 114 23.34 19.93 8.53
N GLY A 115 23.23 20.99 9.32
CA GLY A 115 23.47 22.37 8.93
C GLY A 115 24.84 22.49 8.30
N GLN A 116 24.86 22.31 6.98
CA GLN A 116 26.09 22.39 6.22
C GLN A 116 26.46 23.86 6.17
N THR A 117 27.50 24.16 6.95
CA THR A 117 28.37 25.32 6.87
C THR A 117 29.10 25.40 5.51
N THR A 118 28.50 24.88 4.44
CA THR A 118 29.04 24.90 3.09
C THR A 118 28.52 26.17 2.42
N SER A 119 29.41 26.86 1.74
CA SER A 119 29.15 28.08 0.98
C SER A 119 28.23 27.89 -0.26
N SER A 120 27.49 26.78 -0.33
CA SER A 120 26.55 26.44 -1.40
C SER A 120 25.23 27.17 -1.22
N ALA A 121 24.61 27.62 -2.32
CA ALA A 121 23.28 28.20 -2.27
C ALA A 121 22.27 27.15 -1.79
N CYS A 122 21.24 27.57 -1.06
CA CYS A 122 20.34 26.62 -0.43
C CYS A 122 19.68 25.59 -1.38
N PRO A 123 19.16 25.96 -2.57
CA PRO A 123 18.58 24.99 -3.49
C PRO A 123 19.55 23.85 -3.87
N ASP A 124 20.86 24.10 -3.81
CA ASP A 124 21.91 23.13 -4.16
C ASP A 124 22.14 22.08 -3.08
N LEU A 125 21.61 22.28 -1.87
CA LEU A 125 21.70 21.32 -0.76
C LEU A 125 20.76 20.12 -0.95
N TYR A 126 19.75 20.26 -1.82
CA TYR A 126 18.71 19.28 -2.05
C TYR A 126 19.14 18.22 -3.08
N LYS A 127 18.97 16.95 -2.71
CA LYS A 127 19.36 15.75 -3.48
C LYS A 127 18.20 14.77 -3.57
N TRP A 128 18.20 13.96 -4.62
CA TRP A 128 17.18 12.94 -4.83
C TRP A 128 17.45 11.68 -3.99
N THR A 129 16.42 11.09 -3.39
CA THR A 129 16.52 9.89 -2.55
C THR A 129 16.93 8.63 -3.30
N ASP A 130 16.65 8.58 -4.60
CA ASP A 130 17.02 7.49 -5.51
C ASP A 130 18.46 7.62 -6.06
N GLY A 131 19.17 8.69 -5.71
CA GLY A 131 20.52 8.96 -6.19
C GLY A 131 20.57 9.62 -7.58
N SER A 132 19.43 10.00 -8.16
CA SER A 132 19.41 10.75 -9.43
C SER A 132 20.25 12.03 -9.34
N SER A 133 20.99 12.31 -10.42
CA SER A 133 21.84 13.50 -10.54
C SER A 133 21.14 14.70 -11.17
N SER A 134 19.81 14.61 -11.38
CA SER A 134 19.03 15.66 -12.00
C SER A 134 19.18 17.02 -11.30
N LEU A 135 19.48 18.03 -12.11
CA LEU A 135 19.52 19.45 -11.72
C LEU A 135 18.19 20.17 -11.96
N TYR A 136 17.17 19.49 -12.49
CA TYR A 136 15.87 20.08 -12.73
C TYR A 136 15.21 20.49 -11.40
N ARG A 137 14.69 21.72 -11.32
CA ARG A 137 14.01 22.27 -10.15
C ARG A 137 12.76 23.02 -10.58
N ASN A 138 11.65 22.82 -9.87
CA ASN A 138 10.38 23.53 -10.10
C ASN A 138 9.85 24.14 -8.80
N TRP A 139 10.72 24.87 -8.08
CA TRP A 139 10.34 25.55 -6.83
C TRP A 139 9.21 26.54 -7.04
N TYR A 140 8.35 26.67 -6.04
CA TYR A 140 7.41 27.77 -5.94
C TYR A 140 8.17 29.08 -5.66
N THR A 141 7.51 30.21 -5.90
CA THR A 141 8.09 31.51 -5.58
C THR A 141 8.41 31.57 -4.08
N ASP A 142 9.62 32.05 -3.76
CA ASP A 142 10.19 32.16 -2.41
C ASP A 142 10.60 30.83 -1.75
N GLU A 143 10.56 29.71 -2.48
CA GLU A 143 11.03 28.40 -2.01
C GLU A 143 12.39 27.99 -2.63
N PRO A 144 13.18 27.13 -1.96
CA PRO A 144 12.95 26.57 -0.62
C PRO A 144 13.20 27.57 0.53
N SER A 145 12.57 27.34 1.68
CA SER A 145 12.68 28.11 2.91
C SER A 145 14.02 27.90 3.62
N CYS A 146 14.64 26.73 3.43
CA CYS A 146 16.00 26.42 3.91
C CYS A 146 16.16 26.41 5.43
N GLY A 147 15.06 26.44 6.18
CA GLY A 147 15.05 26.55 7.64
C GLY A 147 15.17 25.19 8.34
N SER A 148 14.12 24.79 9.05
CA SER A 148 14.00 23.43 9.63
C SER A 148 13.33 22.44 8.67
N GLU A 149 12.84 22.92 7.53
CA GLU A 149 12.13 22.16 6.50
C GLU A 149 13.15 21.57 5.53
N ALA A 150 13.08 20.26 5.31
CA ALA A 150 14.17 19.52 4.67
C ALA A 150 13.69 18.45 3.68
N CYS A 151 12.38 18.24 3.58
CA CYS A 151 11.76 17.26 2.71
C CYS A 151 10.78 17.97 1.78
N VAL A 152 10.71 17.57 0.51
CA VAL A 152 10.02 18.38 -0.49
C VAL A 152 8.68 17.79 -0.87
N VAL A 153 7.66 18.64 -0.89
CA VAL A 153 6.36 18.34 -1.46
C VAL A 153 6.18 19.05 -2.80
N MET A 154 5.41 18.42 -3.68
CA MET A 154 4.77 19.05 -4.83
C MET A 154 3.38 19.52 -4.41
N TYR A 155 3.06 20.79 -4.65
CA TYR A 155 1.78 21.36 -4.29
C TYR A 155 0.61 20.75 -5.07
N HIS A 156 -0.50 20.52 -4.38
CA HIS A 156 -1.78 20.24 -5.02
C HIS A 156 -2.94 20.75 -4.14
N GLN A 157 -3.18 22.06 -4.21
CA GLN A 157 -4.22 22.73 -3.43
C GLN A 157 -5.13 23.53 -4.35
N PRO A 158 -5.94 22.88 -5.20
CA PRO A 158 -6.83 23.57 -6.14
C PRO A 158 -7.86 24.47 -5.46
N SER A 159 -8.18 24.26 -4.17
CA SER A 159 -9.13 25.11 -3.44
C SER A 159 -8.47 26.30 -2.71
N ALA A 160 -7.14 26.33 -2.63
CA ALA A 160 -6.41 27.39 -1.96
C ALA A 160 -6.41 28.70 -2.78
N ASN A 161 -6.47 29.83 -2.07
CA ASN A 161 -6.28 31.13 -2.71
C ASN A 161 -4.84 31.24 -3.26
N PRO A 162 -4.64 31.79 -4.47
CA PRO A 162 -3.30 31.97 -5.03
C PRO A 162 -2.39 32.81 -4.13
N GLY A 163 -1.12 32.37 -4.00
CA GLY A 163 -0.05 33.12 -3.34
C GLY A 163 0.71 34.03 -4.32
N LEU A 164 1.91 34.47 -3.90
CA LEU A 164 2.76 35.37 -4.68
C LEU A 164 3.24 34.74 -6.00
N GLY A 165 3.46 33.43 -6.03
CA GLY A 165 3.84 32.66 -7.22
C GLY A 165 2.64 32.19 -8.06
N GLY A 166 1.41 32.57 -7.70
CA GLY A 166 0.19 32.06 -8.31
C GLY A 166 -0.40 30.87 -7.54
N PRO A 167 -1.25 30.05 -8.19
CA PRO A 167 -1.90 28.91 -7.54
C PRO A 167 -0.89 27.91 -6.97
N TYR A 168 -1.21 27.29 -5.83
CA TYR A 168 -0.42 26.22 -5.22
C TYR A 168 -0.67 24.90 -5.96
N LEU A 169 -0.17 24.82 -7.18
CA LEU A 169 -0.33 23.67 -8.07
C LEU A 169 1.01 23.33 -8.72
N TYR A 170 1.47 22.10 -8.47
CA TYR A 170 2.57 21.39 -9.14
C TYR A 170 4.00 21.92 -8.93
N GLN A 171 4.14 23.15 -8.44
CA GLN A 171 5.43 23.67 -7.97
C GLN A 171 5.77 23.12 -6.58
N TRP A 172 7.03 23.26 -6.19
CA TRP A 172 7.58 22.56 -5.04
C TRP A 172 7.81 23.48 -3.83
N ASN A 173 7.73 22.89 -2.65
CA ASN A 173 7.98 23.52 -1.36
C ASN A 173 8.75 22.56 -0.46
N ASP A 174 9.70 23.04 0.33
CA ASP A 174 10.24 22.25 1.43
C ASP A 174 9.32 22.33 2.66
N ASP A 175 9.14 21.20 3.31
CA ASP A 175 8.30 21.05 4.48
C ASP A 175 9.03 20.18 5.52
N ARG A 176 8.47 20.13 6.72
CA ARG A 176 8.99 19.32 7.82
C ARG A 176 8.71 17.87 7.48
N CYS A 177 9.74 17.04 7.50
CA CYS A 177 9.67 15.64 7.08
C CYS A 177 8.63 14.80 7.84
N ASN A 178 8.16 15.24 9.01
CA ASN A 178 7.13 14.58 9.82
C ASN A 178 5.69 14.98 9.47
N MET A 179 5.48 15.97 8.60
CA MET A 179 4.16 16.35 8.11
C MET A 179 3.52 15.20 7.34
N LYS A 180 2.18 15.17 7.32
CA LYS A 180 1.42 14.06 6.75
C LYS A 180 0.85 14.44 5.40
N HIS A 181 1.46 13.91 4.34
CA HIS A 181 1.09 14.19 2.95
C HIS A 181 0.79 12.93 2.15
N ASN A 182 0.25 13.12 0.96
CA ASN A 182 0.21 12.09 -0.09
C ASN A 182 1.64 11.86 -0.61
N PHE A 183 1.84 10.91 -1.52
CA PHE A 183 3.16 10.72 -2.13
C PHE A 183 3.08 10.13 -3.53
N ILE A 184 4.15 10.30 -4.30
CA ILE A 184 4.28 9.77 -5.66
C ILE A 184 5.51 8.88 -5.73
N CYS A 185 5.34 7.66 -6.22
CA CYS A 185 6.42 6.73 -6.47
C CYS A 185 6.81 6.72 -7.96
N LYS A 186 8.10 6.57 -8.23
CA LYS A 186 8.67 6.27 -9.55
C LYS A 186 9.32 4.89 -9.51
N TYR A 187 9.11 4.12 -10.56
CA TYR A 187 9.68 2.80 -10.75
C TYR A 187 10.55 2.85 -11.99
N GLY A 188 11.76 2.31 -11.89
CA GLY A 188 12.62 2.16 -13.06
C GLY A 188 11.93 1.31 -14.14
N PRO A 189 12.35 1.45 -15.41
CA PRO A 189 12.06 0.42 -16.41
C PRO A 189 12.45 -0.94 -15.83
N GLU A 190 11.62 -1.97 -16.00
CA GLU A 190 12.01 -3.30 -15.53
C GLU A 190 13.28 -3.70 -16.26
N ASP A 191 14.39 -3.83 -15.52
CA ASP A 191 15.61 -4.47 -16.02
C ASP A 191 15.31 -5.96 -16.22
N ILE A 192 14.59 -6.29 -17.31
CA ILE A 192 14.46 -7.65 -17.85
C ILE A 192 15.85 -8.26 -18.06
N LEU A 193 16.88 -7.42 -18.16
CA LEU A 193 18.26 -7.82 -18.38
C LEU A 193 18.94 -8.43 -17.14
N GLU A 194 18.61 -8.03 -15.91
CA GLU A 194 19.31 -8.58 -14.72
C GLU A 194 18.72 -9.90 -14.25
N LYS A 195 17.40 -10.11 -14.40
CA LYS A 195 16.76 -11.39 -14.03
C LYS A 195 17.05 -12.53 -15.00
N GLU A 196 17.23 -12.26 -16.30
CA GLU A 196 17.51 -13.30 -17.30
C GLU A 196 19.02 -13.66 -17.39
N LEU A 197 19.93 -12.76 -17.00
CA LEU A 197 21.37 -13.05 -16.99
C LEU A 197 21.88 -13.61 -15.64
N GLY A 198 21.18 -13.35 -14.53
CA GLY A 198 21.53 -13.91 -13.21
C GLY A 198 21.41 -15.43 -13.12
N ASP A 199 20.61 -16.04 -14.01
CA ASP A 199 20.34 -17.49 -14.01
C ASP A 199 21.15 -18.27 -15.07
N ARG A 200 22.02 -17.60 -15.86
CA ARG A 200 22.77 -18.24 -16.95
C ARG A 200 24.29 -17.98 -16.99
N ALA A 201 24.85 -17.23 -16.06
CA ALA A 201 26.30 -16.98 -16.04
C ALA A 201 27.08 -18.11 -15.36
N ASP A 202 27.05 -19.31 -15.94
CA ASP A 202 28.04 -20.36 -15.69
C ASP A 202 28.30 -21.16 -16.99
N ALA A 203 29.02 -20.55 -17.94
CA ALA A 203 29.78 -21.24 -19.00
C ALA A 203 30.63 -20.25 -19.82
N HIS A 204 31.91 -20.56 -19.92
CA HIS A 204 32.97 -19.88 -20.67
C HIS A 204 32.70 -19.70 -22.17
N HIS A 205 33.09 -18.55 -22.75
CA HIS A 205 34.22 -18.38 -23.69
C HIS A 205 34.16 -17.00 -24.40
N ASP A 206 35.35 -16.43 -24.63
CA ASP A 206 35.66 -15.19 -25.33
C ASP A 206 34.97 -15.02 -26.71
N VAL A 207 34.70 -13.77 -27.11
CA VAL A 207 35.28 -13.11 -28.32
C VAL A 207 34.70 -11.71 -28.52
N GLN A 208 35.64 -10.74 -28.52
CA GLN A 208 35.78 -9.50 -29.31
C GLN A 208 34.55 -8.71 -29.82
N ALA A 209 34.60 -7.41 -29.49
CA ALA A 209 33.76 -6.31 -29.96
C ALA A 209 33.65 -6.15 -31.48
N THR A 210 32.50 -5.63 -31.94
CA THR A 210 32.41 -4.83 -33.16
C THR A 210 31.26 -3.83 -33.09
N VAL A 211 31.58 -2.55 -33.28
CA VAL A 211 30.67 -1.41 -33.43
C VAL A 211 30.08 -1.40 -34.84
N PRO A 212 28.81 -0.99 -35.02
CA PRO A 212 28.47 -0.21 -36.22
C PRO A 212 27.70 1.09 -35.94
N THR A 213 28.37 2.14 -36.36
CA THR A 213 28.00 3.50 -36.76
C THR A 213 26.54 3.79 -37.18
N LYS A 214 26.06 4.90 -36.62
CA LYS A 214 24.87 5.74 -36.91
C LYS A 214 24.65 6.07 -38.41
N LYS A 215 23.39 6.22 -38.83
CA LYS A 215 22.96 7.23 -39.83
C LYS A 215 21.53 7.76 -39.59
N PRO A 216 21.22 8.98 -40.07
CA PRO A 216 20.14 9.84 -39.56
C PRO A 216 18.89 9.84 -40.44
N HIS A 217 17.73 10.18 -39.87
CA HIS A 217 16.58 10.65 -40.65
C HIS A 217 16.00 11.92 -40.02
N ASP A 218 15.89 12.95 -40.87
CA ASP A 218 15.41 14.30 -40.56
C ASP A 218 13.93 14.47 -40.95
N THR A 219 13.31 15.45 -40.28
CA THR A 219 12.11 16.26 -40.60
C THR A 219 10.67 15.69 -40.59
N SER A 220 9.92 16.19 -39.60
CA SER A 220 8.72 17.05 -39.74
C SER A 220 7.32 16.51 -39.36
N LYS A 221 6.74 17.20 -38.36
CA LYS A 221 5.30 17.47 -38.07
C LYS A 221 4.47 16.40 -37.30
N PRO A 222 3.34 16.81 -36.66
CA PRO A 222 3.11 16.59 -35.22
C PRO A 222 1.88 15.72 -34.93
N GLU A 223 1.71 15.44 -33.63
CA GLU A 223 0.56 14.80 -32.99
C GLU A 223 0.29 13.35 -33.40
N ASP A 224 0.55 12.42 -32.47
CA ASP A 224 -0.53 11.51 -32.11
C ASP A 224 -0.38 11.01 -30.67
N ARG A 225 -1.53 10.99 -29.98
CA ARG A 225 -1.72 10.47 -28.63
C ARG A 225 -1.13 9.06 -28.53
N PHE A 226 -0.11 8.90 -27.71
CA PHE A 226 0.32 7.55 -27.31
C PHE A 226 -0.83 6.87 -26.53
N PRO A 227 -1.26 5.67 -26.93
CA PRO A 227 -2.32 4.96 -26.24
C PRO A 227 -1.80 4.54 -24.86
N VAL A 228 -2.47 5.04 -23.81
CA VAL A 228 -2.29 4.57 -22.43
C VAL A 228 -2.76 3.12 -22.40
N VAL A 229 -1.82 2.17 -22.32
CA VAL A 229 -2.15 0.75 -22.14
C VAL A 229 -2.46 0.55 -20.66
N VAL A 230 -3.74 0.56 -20.32
CA VAL A 230 -4.24 0.19 -19.00
C VAL A 230 -4.25 -1.33 -18.91
N THR A 231 -3.30 -1.92 -18.19
CA THR A 231 -3.38 -3.34 -17.82
C THR A 231 -4.28 -3.47 -16.58
N GLU A 232 -5.57 -3.80 -16.78
CA GLU A 232 -6.44 -4.27 -15.70
C GLU A 232 -6.05 -5.71 -15.34
N THR A 233 -5.37 -5.90 -14.21
CA THR A 233 -5.36 -7.21 -13.56
C THR A 233 -6.73 -7.43 -12.94
N GLY A 234 -7.53 -8.30 -13.54
CA GLY A 234 -8.86 -8.70 -13.07
C GLY A 234 -8.82 -9.19 -11.62
N GLY A 235 -9.21 -8.32 -10.70
CA GLY A 235 -9.48 -8.62 -9.29
C GLY A 235 -10.97 -8.49 -9.01
N LEU A 236 -11.50 -9.43 -8.25
CA LEU A 236 -12.92 -9.65 -7.99
C LEU A 236 -13.67 -8.37 -7.53
N ILE A 237 -14.91 -8.22 -8.01
CA ILE A 237 -15.83 -7.09 -7.80
C ILE A 237 -15.80 -6.61 -6.32
N PRO A 238 -15.43 -5.34 -6.04
CA PRO A 238 -15.21 -4.83 -4.67
C PRO A 238 -16.44 -4.95 -3.75
N ASN A 239 -17.64 -4.92 -4.33
CA ASN A 239 -18.89 -4.98 -3.58
C ASN A 239 -19.13 -6.32 -2.88
N LEU A 240 -18.52 -7.42 -3.34
CA LEU A 240 -18.73 -8.73 -2.70
C LEU A 240 -17.92 -8.85 -1.42
N ILE A 241 -16.74 -8.23 -1.36
CA ILE A 241 -15.82 -8.32 -0.22
C ILE A 241 -16.41 -7.64 1.02
N TYR A 242 -17.01 -6.45 0.87
CA TYR A 242 -17.67 -5.74 1.98
C TYR A 242 -18.90 -6.44 2.54
N VAL A 243 -19.54 -7.32 1.76
CA VAL A 243 -20.68 -8.14 2.22
C VAL A 243 -20.19 -9.45 2.87
N VAL A 244 -19.13 -10.05 2.32
CA VAL A 244 -18.63 -11.36 2.78
C VAL A 244 -17.85 -11.25 4.10
N ILE A 245 -17.03 -10.22 4.29
CA ILE A 245 -16.21 -10.07 5.50
C ILE A 245 -17.03 -9.97 6.80
N PRO A 246 -18.11 -9.18 6.91
CA PRO A 246 -18.92 -9.13 8.14
C PRO A 246 -19.88 -10.32 8.27
N THR A 247 -20.26 -10.98 7.18
CA THR A 247 -21.21 -12.11 7.24
C THR A 247 -20.55 -13.40 7.68
N ILE A 248 -19.25 -13.61 7.41
CA ILE A 248 -18.53 -14.82 7.85
C ILE A 248 -18.51 -14.96 9.38
N PRO A 249 -18.10 -13.95 10.19
CA PRO A 249 -18.16 -14.03 11.65
C PRO A 249 -19.57 -14.28 12.18
N LEU A 250 -20.57 -13.64 11.57
CA LEU A 250 -21.98 -13.81 11.97
C LEU A 250 -22.48 -15.24 11.70
N LEU A 251 -22.15 -15.80 10.53
CA LEU A 251 -22.52 -17.17 10.18
C LEU A 251 -21.83 -18.20 11.08
N LEU A 252 -20.56 -17.98 11.46
CA LEU A 252 -19.85 -18.83 12.40
C LEU A 252 -20.49 -18.79 13.80
N LEU A 253 -20.89 -17.61 14.28
CA LEU A 253 -21.59 -17.49 15.56
C LEU A 253 -22.95 -18.20 15.53
N ILE A 254 -23.69 -18.09 14.44
CA ILE A 254 -24.96 -18.79 14.25
C ILE A 254 -24.73 -20.31 14.27
N LEU A 255 -23.73 -20.82 13.56
CA LEU A 255 -23.41 -22.26 13.54
C LEU A 255 -23.00 -22.79 14.93
N VAL A 256 -22.22 -22.02 15.69
CA VAL A 256 -21.86 -22.38 17.07
C VAL A 256 -23.10 -22.38 17.96
N ALA A 257 -23.96 -21.37 17.88
CA ALA A 257 -25.18 -21.28 18.67
C ALA A 257 -26.15 -22.44 18.36
N PHE A 258 -26.37 -22.74 17.08
CA PHE A 258 -27.17 -23.90 16.65
C PHE A 258 -26.52 -25.22 17.09
N GLY A 259 -25.20 -25.36 16.97
CA GLY A 259 -24.46 -26.53 17.45
C GLY A 259 -24.64 -26.76 18.96
N THR A 260 -24.49 -25.70 19.76
CA THR A 260 -24.69 -25.77 21.21
C THR A 260 -26.14 -26.07 21.59
N CYS A 261 -27.10 -25.47 20.88
CA CYS A 261 -28.53 -25.71 21.10
C CYS A 261 -28.91 -27.16 20.76
N CYS A 262 -28.47 -27.66 19.61
CA CYS A 262 -28.67 -29.05 19.21
C CYS A 262 -28.04 -30.02 20.21
N PHE A 263 -26.81 -29.74 20.68
CA PHE A 263 -26.14 -30.57 21.69
C PHE A 263 -26.91 -30.59 23.02
N GLN A 264 -27.34 -29.42 23.51
CA GLN A 264 -28.16 -29.32 24.72
C GLN A 264 -29.50 -30.05 24.58
N MET A 265 -30.17 -29.92 23.44
CA MET A 265 -31.44 -30.60 23.17
C MET A 265 -31.27 -32.12 23.08
N LEU A 266 -30.19 -32.61 22.47
CA LEU A 266 -29.88 -34.04 22.39
C LEU A 266 -29.50 -34.60 23.76
N HIS A 267 -28.68 -33.89 24.54
CA HIS A 267 -28.32 -34.29 25.90
C HIS A 267 -29.55 -34.30 26.81
N LYS A 268 -30.45 -33.31 26.69
CA LYS A 268 -31.72 -33.28 27.43
C LYS A 268 -32.69 -34.38 26.98
N ARG A 269 -32.66 -34.81 25.71
CA ARG A 269 -33.42 -35.97 25.22
C ARG A 269 -32.84 -37.28 25.69
N GLU A 270 -31.52 -37.40 25.78
CA GLU A 270 -30.82 -38.58 26.28
C GLU A 270 -31.01 -38.74 27.80
N ALA A 271 -30.92 -37.65 28.57
CA ALA A 271 -31.29 -37.65 29.99
C ALA A 271 -32.75 -38.07 30.22
N ARG A 272 -33.70 -37.55 29.42
CA ARG A 272 -35.11 -37.96 29.49
C ARG A 272 -35.35 -39.42 29.11
N ARG A 273 -34.63 -39.94 28.10
CA ARG A 273 -34.71 -41.35 27.68
C ARG A 273 -34.12 -42.30 28.72
N ASN A 274 -33.05 -41.89 29.41
CA ASN A 274 -32.44 -42.67 30.48
C ASN A 274 -33.34 -42.74 31.72
N CYS A 275 -34.10 -41.68 32.05
CA CYS A 275 -35.11 -41.77 33.13
C CYS A 275 -36.35 -42.61 32.79
N PHE A 276 -36.64 -42.87 31.51
CA PHE A 276 -37.77 -43.73 31.12
C PHE A 276 -37.42 -45.22 31.16
N ASN A 277 -36.14 -45.57 30.99
CA ASN A 277 -35.68 -46.97 30.97
C ASN A 277 -35.24 -47.51 32.34
N ASP A 278 -34.91 -46.65 33.30
CA ASP A 278 -34.60 -47.06 34.69
C ASP A 278 -35.78 -46.79 35.62
N SER A 279 -36.53 -47.84 35.97
CA SER A 279 -37.62 -47.80 36.95
C SER A 279 -37.14 -47.87 38.40
N SER A 280 -36.03 -47.18 38.74
CA SER A 280 -35.49 -47.08 40.11
C SER A 280 -35.32 -45.62 40.53
N PRO A 281 -35.89 -45.17 41.68
CA PRO A 281 -35.97 -43.75 42.02
C PRO A 281 -34.71 -43.31 42.76
N LEU A 282 -33.62 -42.99 42.04
CA LEU A 282 -32.41 -42.47 42.69
C LEU A 282 -31.51 -41.62 41.79
N SER A 283 -32.10 -40.71 41.02
CA SER A 283 -31.38 -39.51 40.56
C SER A 283 -32.21 -38.27 40.88
N SER A 284 -31.62 -37.35 41.65
CA SER A 284 -32.23 -36.09 42.08
C SER A 284 -32.62 -35.17 40.91
N GLU A 285 -32.14 -35.43 39.70
CA GLU A 285 -32.44 -34.62 38.51
C GLU A 285 -33.81 -34.93 37.89
N CYS A 286 -34.39 -36.12 38.09
CA CYS A 286 -35.73 -36.45 37.55
C CYS A 286 -36.90 -36.06 38.46
N LEU A 287 -36.65 -35.79 39.75
CA LEU A 287 -37.66 -35.25 40.67
C LEU A 287 -37.96 -33.76 40.41
N ALA A 288 -37.01 -33.01 39.85
CA ALA A 288 -37.20 -31.58 39.58
C ALA A 288 -38.13 -31.32 38.38
N GLU A 289 -38.11 -32.14 37.32
CA GLU A 289 -39.01 -31.94 36.16
C GLU A 289 -40.45 -32.45 36.40
N HIS A 290 -40.69 -33.39 37.33
CA HIS A 290 -42.05 -33.89 37.60
C HIS A 290 -42.91 -32.92 38.45
N LEU A 291 -42.26 -32.01 39.18
CA LEU A 291 -42.93 -30.96 39.96
C LEU A 291 -43.34 -29.77 39.08
N ASP A 292 -42.60 -29.48 38.01
CA ASP A 292 -42.88 -28.37 37.10
C ASP A 292 -43.98 -28.69 36.05
N SER A 293 -44.32 -29.97 35.86
CA SER A 293 -45.37 -30.39 34.91
C SER A 293 -46.78 -30.51 35.53
N ASN A 294 -46.92 -30.25 36.84
CA ASN A 294 -48.19 -30.31 37.57
C ASN A 294 -48.64 -28.94 38.12
N LEU A 295 -48.10 -27.85 37.59
CA LEU A 295 -48.55 -26.48 37.84
C LEU A 295 -49.11 -25.84 36.56
#